data_AF-A0A7H9BKS7-F1
#
_entry.id   AF-A0A7H9BKS7-F1
#
_cell.length_a   1.000
_cell.length_b   1.000
_cell.length_c   1.000
_cell.angle_alpha   90.00
_cell.angle_beta   90.00
_cell.angle_gamma   90.00
#
_symmetry.space_group_name_H-M   'P 1'
#
loop_
_entity.id
_entity.type
_entity.pdbx_description
1 polymer ?
#
loop_
_entity_poly.entity_id
_entity_poly.type
_entity_poly.pdbx_seq_one_letter_code
_entity_poly.pdbx_strand_id
1 'polypeptide(L)'
;MSTIFIPNPPHLQPSQVWASLRNKHQRGALMLLSLILLTVCLCGWQLWRAYEKNQLLHEIERLQAMPELSWQQGVPPEWRLLQLQGQWLNQYEIWLDHRLQEGKVGYQVVTPFQLKDGTILLVNRGWWAGNESAPPAAKNLPRVVAQAWPRYLELGAAPINGRVFQNLDPGRFAAWAYLPLPAAYVTARDGEPGLTALTSERPFGVERHLGYALTWALLAIFGSYLFRRFYLHKV
;
A
#
# COMPACT_ATOMS: atom_id res chain seq x y z
N MET A 1 -57.33 -44.61 -16.92
CA MET A 1 -55.87 -44.84 -17.07
C MET A 1 -55.38 -43.93 -18.18
N SER A 2 -54.76 -42.80 -17.82
CA SER A 2 -54.28 -41.79 -18.78
C SER A 2 -52.83 -42.10 -19.13
N THR A 3 -52.58 -42.51 -20.37
CA THR A 3 -51.24 -42.79 -20.90
C THR A 3 -50.48 -41.48 -21.06
N ILE A 4 -49.38 -41.33 -20.34
CA ILE A 4 -48.45 -40.19 -20.46
C ILE A 4 -47.78 -40.28 -21.83
N PHE A 5 -48.06 -39.32 -22.71
CA PHE A 5 -47.40 -39.18 -24.01
C PHE A 5 -46.04 -38.51 -23.80
N ILE A 6 -44.97 -39.29 -23.85
CA ILE A 6 -43.60 -38.76 -23.84
C ILE A 6 -43.23 -38.46 -25.29
N PRO A 7 -43.07 -37.19 -25.71
CA PRO A 7 -42.68 -36.87 -27.08
C PRO A 7 -41.28 -37.44 -27.38
N ASN A 8 -41.14 -38.09 -28.53
CA ASN A 8 -39.86 -38.61 -29.02
C ASN A 8 -38.87 -37.45 -29.16
N PRO A 9 -37.64 -37.52 -28.62
CA PRO A 9 -36.68 -36.43 -28.76
C PRO A 9 -36.40 -36.17 -30.25
N PRO A 10 -36.21 -34.90 -30.65
CA PRO A 10 -36.03 -34.56 -32.05
C PRO A 10 -34.81 -35.28 -32.63
N HIS A 11 -35.02 -36.03 -33.73
CA HIS A 11 -33.95 -36.67 -34.48
C HIS A 11 -33.10 -35.60 -35.18
N LEU A 12 -32.04 -35.14 -34.54
CA LEU A 12 -31.07 -34.25 -35.17
C LEU A 12 -30.39 -34.97 -36.34
N GLN A 13 -30.43 -34.37 -37.53
CA GLN A 13 -29.68 -34.87 -38.68
C GLN A 13 -28.17 -34.84 -38.37
N PRO A 14 -27.38 -35.86 -38.76
CA PRO A 14 -25.96 -35.93 -38.44
C PRO A 14 -25.18 -34.65 -38.77
N SER A 15 -25.48 -34.00 -39.89
CA SER A 15 -24.86 -32.73 -40.31
C SER A 15 -25.07 -31.58 -39.32
N GLN A 16 -26.24 -31.51 -38.67
CA GLN A 16 -26.57 -30.50 -37.66
C GLN A 16 -25.79 -30.75 -36.35
N VAL A 17 -25.61 -32.02 -35.98
CA VAL A 17 -24.78 -32.42 -34.83
C VAL A 17 -23.32 -32.01 -35.05
N TRP A 18 -22.75 -32.31 -36.22
CA TRP A 18 -21.37 -31.94 -36.57
C TRP A 18 -21.16 -30.41 -36.62
N ALA A 19 -22.11 -29.65 -37.18
CA ALA A 19 -22.06 -28.20 -37.21
C ALA A 19 -22.13 -27.58 -35.80
N SER A 20 -23.00 -28.09 -34.92
CA SER A 20 -23.08 -27.63 -33.53
C SER A 20 -21.79 -27.91 -32.76
N LEU A 21 -21.19 -29.09 -32.94
CA LEU A 21 -19.93 -29.46 -32.29
C LEU A 21 -18.76 -28.59 -32.77
N ARG A 22 -18.68 -28.32 -34.08
CA ARG A 22 -17.68 -27.41 -34.67
C ARG A 22 -17.78 -25.99 -34.11
N ASN A 23 -18.99 -25.45 -33.96
CA ASN A 23 -19.21 -24.12 -33.39
C ASN A 23 -18.83 -24.07 -31.90
N LYS A 24 -19.13 -25.10 -31.12
CA LYS A 24 -18.70 -25.21 -29.71
C LYS A 24 -17.17 -25.27 -29.59
N HIS A 25 -16.52 -26.04 -30.46
CA HIS A 25 -15.05 -26.15 -30.49
C HIS A 25 -14.38 -24.82 -30.85
N GLN A 26 -14.86 -24.11 -31.86
CA GLN A 26 -14.32 -22.79 -32.24
C GLN A 26 -14.49 -21.76 -31.12
N ARG A 27 -15.66 -21.74 -30.43
CA ARG A 27 -15.89 -20.87 -29.27
C ARG A 27 -14.92 -21.19 -28.13
N GLY A 28 -14.69 -22.47 -27.84
CA GLY A 28 -13.72 -22.90 -26.82
C GLY A 28 -12.28 -22.48 -27.15
N ALA A 29 -11.89 -22.60 -28.43
CA ALA A 29 -10.56 -22.16 -28.90
C ALA A 29 -10.37 -20.66 -28.69
N LEU A 30 -11.36 -19.85 -29.09
CA LEU A 30 -11.32 -18.39 -28.92
C LEU A 30 -11.27 -17.99 -27.45
N MET A 31 -12.10 -18.59 -26.59
CA MET A 31 -12.08 -18.33 -25.15
C MET A 31 -10.72 -18.64 -24.52
N LEU A 32 -10.12 -19.79 -24.87
CA LEU A 32 -8.81 -20.16 -24.37
C LEU A 32 -7.72 -19.22 -24.87
N LEU A 33 -7.76 -18.82 -26.15
CA LEU A 33 -6.81 -17.85 -26.71
C LEU A 33 -6.93 -16.49 -26.03
N SER A 34 -8.15 -16.00 -25.79
CA SER A 34 -8.40 -14.76 -25.04
C SER A 34 -7.87 -14.85 -23.61
N LEU A 35 -8.05 -16.00 -22.94
CA LEU A 35 -7.52 -16.22 -21.60
C LEU A 35 -5.98 -16.21 -21.60
N ILE A 36 -5.34 -16.88 -22.56
CA ILE A 36 -3.88 -16.86 -22.70
C ILE A 36 -3.40 -15.41 -22.89
N LEU A 37 -4.01 -14.67 -23.82
CA LEU A 37 -3.66 -13.27 -24.06
C LEU A 37 -3.81 -12.42 -22.79
N LEU A 38 -4.92 -12.57 -22.07
CA LEU A 38 -5.14 -11.89 -20.79
C LEU A 38 -4.03 -12.20 -19.78
N THR A 39 -3.67 -13.47 -19.61
CA THR A 39 -2.60 -13.86 -18.67
C THR A 39 -1.23 -13.32 -19.07
N VAL A 40 -0.92 -13.23 -20.37
CA VAL A 40 0.32 -12.59 -20.85
C VAL A 40 0.31 -11.09 -20.55
N CYS A 41 -0.80 -10.40 -20.81
CA CYS A 41 -0.96 -8.98 -20.48
C CYS A 41 -0.81 -8.72 -18.97
N LEU A 42 -1.42 -9.57 -18.13
CA LEU A 42 -1.31 -9.47 -16.68
C LEU A 42 0.11 -9.75 -16.18
N CYS A 43 0.82 -10.70 -16.79
CA CYS A 43 2.24 -10.93 -16.51
C CYS A 43 3.08 -9.68 -16.80
N GLY A 44 2.92 -9.09 -17.99
CA GLY A 44 3.62 -7.86 -18.37
C GLY A 44 3.30 -6.68 -17.45
N TRP A 45 2.02 -6.52 -17.09
CA TRP A 45 1.59 -5.49 -16.15
C TRP A 45 2.22 -5.67 -14.75
N GLN A 46 2.28 -6.90 -14.23
CA GLN A 46 2.92 -7.17 -12.94
C GLN A 46 4.42 -6.89 -12.97
N LEU A 47 5.12 -7.24 -14.06
CA LEU A 47 6.54 -6.90 -14.24
C LEU A 47 6.78 -5.39 -14.31
N TRP A 48 5.91 -4.66 -15.02
CA TRP A 48 5.98 -3.21 -15.08
C TRP A 48 5.79 -2.58 -13.69
N ARG A 49 4.81 -3.04 -12.92
CA ARG A 49 4.59 -2.58 -11.54
C ARG A 49 5.78 -2.90 -10.63
N ALA A 50 6.39 -4.08 -10.80
CA ALA A 50 7.62 -4.44 -10.10
C ALA A 50 8.77 -3.45 -10.42
N TYR A 51 8.93 -3.12 -11.70
CA TYR A 51 9.95 -2.17 -12.16
C TYR A 51 9.73 -0.76 -11.61
N GLU A 52 8.52 -0.20 -11.74
CA GLU A 52 8.17 1.13 -11.18
C GLU A 52 8.48 1.19 -9.68
N LYS A 53 8.12 0.11 -8.96
CA LYS A 53 8.36 0.04 -7.52
C LYS A 53 9.86 0.01 -7.20
N ASN A 54 10.64 -0.74 -7.96
CA ASN A 54 12.08 -0.81 -7.76
C ASN A 54 12.77 0.53 -8.05
N GLN A 55 12.33 1.26 -9.09
CA GLN A 55 12.85 2.60 -9.39
C GLN A 55 12.58 3.58 -8.24
N LEU A 56 11.36 3.57 -7.68
CA LEU A 56 11.02 4.40 -6.52
C LEU A 56 11.89 4.06 -5.31
N LEU A 57 12.12 2.77 -5.03
CA LEU A 57 12.97 2.34 -3.91
C LEU A 57 14.42 2.80 -4.09
N HIS A 58 14.99 2.66 -5.29
CA HIS A 58 16.32 3.17 -5.57
C HIS A 58 16.44 4.69 -5.44
N GLU A 59 15.40 5.43 -5.84
CA GLU A 59 15.38 6.88 -5.65
C GLU A 59 15.35 7.26 -4.17
N ILE A 60 14.53 6.58 -3.37
CA ILE A 60 14.47 6.76 -1.91
C ILE A 60 15.83 6.43 -1.28
N GLU A 61 16.44 5.30 -1.64
CA GLU A 61 17.77 4.90 -1.16
C GLU A 61 18.82 5.95 -1.52
N ARG A 62 18.80 6.46 -2.76
CA ARG A 62 19.69 7.52 -3.22
C ARG A 62 19.53 8.79 -2.40
N LEU A 63 18.28 9.24 -2.17
CA LEU A 63 17.99 10.45 -1.39
C LEU A 63 18.37 10.31 0.08
N GLN A 64 18.25 9.11 0.64
CA GLN A 64 18.64 8.79 2.02
C GLN A 64 20.14 8.49 2.17
N ALA A 65 20.88 8.27 1.08
CA ALA A 65 22.34 8.14 1.09
C ALA A 65 23.04 9.51 0.98
N MET A 66 22.33 10.55 0.56
CA MET A 66 22.87 11.91 0.54
C MET A 66 23.13 12.42 1.96
N PRO A 67 24.08 13.37 2.13
CA PRO A 67 24.29 14.03 3.41
C PRO A 67 22.99 14.63 3.97
N GLU A 68 22.84 14.51 5.29
CA GLU A 68 21.70 15.05 6.02
C GLU A 68 21.65 16.57 5.82
N LEU A 69 20.47 17.08 5.45
CA LEU A 69 20.26 18.51 5.35
C LEU A 69 19.88 19.06 6.73
N SER A 70 20.42 20.22 7.07
CA SER A 70 19.79 21.05 8.11
C SER A 70 18.47 21.58 7.57
N TRP A 71 17.45 21.66 8.41
CA TRP A 71 16.21 22.31 8.02
C TRP A 71 16.48 23.75 7.56
N GLN A 72 15.99 24.10 6.38
CA GLN A 72 15.95 25.46 5.86
C GLN A 72 14.48 25.83 5.60
N GLN A 73 14.17 27.13 5.55
CA GLN A 73 12.80 27.59 5.29
C GLN A 73 12.21 26.93 4.03
N GLY A 74 11.03 26.32 4.17
CA GLY A 74 10.34 25.62 3.08
C GLY A 74 10.06 24.14 3.39
N VAL A 75 9.30 23.47 2.52
CA VAL A 75 9.04 22.03 2.65
C VAL A 75 10.23 21.27 2.06
N PRO A 76 10.93 20.43 2.84
CA PRO A 76 12.04 19.64 2.35
C PRO A 76 11.58 18.61 1.30
N PRO A 77 12.45 18.20 0.37
CA PRO A 77 12.11 17.16 -0.59
C PRO A 77 11.73 15.87 0.15
N GLU A 78 10.69 15.19 -0.31
CA GLU A 78 10.28 13.91 0.25
C GLU A 78 11.45 12.92 0.28
N TRP A 79 11.47 12.07 1.30
CA TRP A 79 12.48 11.03 1.51
C TRP A 79 13.89 11.52 1.88
N ARG A 80 14.13 12.83 1.94
CA ARG A 80 15.40 13.37 2.43
C ARG A 80 15.52 13.24 3.95
N LEU A 81 16.75 12.96 4.36
CA LEU A 81 17.15 12.97 5.76
C LEU A 81 17.45 14.37 6.23
N LEU A 82 16.91 14.69 7.40
CA LEU A 82 17.02 15.98 8.03
C LEU A 82 17.46 15.82 9.47
N GLN A 83 18.36 16.69 9.89
CA GLN A 83 18.69 16.86 11.30
C GLN A 83 17.96 18.09 11.82
N LEU A 84 17.05 17.88 12.77
CA LEU A 84 16.28 18.97 13.37
C LEU A 84 17.04 19.56 14.56
N GLN A 85 16.98 20.88 14.71
CA GLN A 85 17.51 21.60 15.86
C GLN A 85 16.44 22.47 16.49
N GLY A 86 16.21 22.30 17.78
CA GLY A 86 15.09 22.93 18.47
C GLY A 86 14.70 22.15 19.72
N GLN A 87 13.41 22.17 20.05
CA GLN A 87 12.88 21.55 21.26
C GLN A 87 11.61 20.74 20.99
N TRP A 88 11.48 19.65 21.74
CA TRP A 88 10.26 18.85 21.79
C TRP A 88 9.19 19.55 22.62
N LEU A 89 7.96 19.57 22.11
CA LEU A 89 6.80 20.04 22.85
C LEU A 89 5.97 18.83 23.33
N ASN A 90 6.55 18.04 24.23
CA ASN A 90 5.97 16.78 24.74
C ASN A 90 4.57 16.93 25.35
N GLN A 91 4.21 18.12 25.84
CA GLN A 91 2.88 18.41 26.38
C GLN A 91 1.75 18.32 25.34
N TYR A 92 2.09 18.49 24.06
CA TYR A 92 1.18 18.45 22.91
C TYR A 92 1.36 17.17 22.07
N GLU A 93 1.95 16.12 22.66
CA GLU A 93 2.02 14.82 22.02
C GLU A 93 0.61 14.24 21.79
N ILE A 94 0.42 13.65 20.62
CA ILE A 94 -0.81 12.97 20.22
C ILE A 94 -0.52 11.51 19.85
N TRP A 95 -1.54 10.67 20.01
CA TRP A 95 -1.48 9.25 19.69
C TRP A 95 -2.49 8.96 18.59
N LEU A 96 -2.01 8.57 17.42
CA LEU A 96 -2.86 8.17 16.31
C LEU A 96 -3.32 6.73 16.54
N ASP A 97 -4.62 6.53 16.74
CA ASP A 97 -5.22 5.22 17.06
C ASP A 97 -5.29 4.29 15.84
N HIS A 98 -5.54 3.01 16.11
CA HIS A 98 -5.80 1.94 15.14
C HIS A 98 -4.67 1.75 14.12
N ARG A 99 -3.43 1.90 14.56
CA ARG A 99 -2.24 1.67 13.73
C ARG A 99 -1.80 0.23 13.90
N LEU A 100 -1.78 -0.52 12.81
CA LEU A 100 -1.34 -1.91 12.79
C LEU A 100 0.16 -1.97 12.55
N GLN A 101 0.90 -2.61 13.46
CA GLN A 101 2.31 -2.93 13.30
C GLN A 101 2.50 -4.42 13.61
N GLU A 102 3.05 -5.17 12.66
CA GLU A 102 3.34 -6.62 12.81
C GLU A 102 2.13 -7.44 13.33
N GLY A 103 0.92 -7.09 12.89
CA GLY A 103 -0.31 -7.80 13.28
C GLY A 103 -0.88 -7.40 14.65
N LYS A 104 -0.28 -6.42 15.34
CA LYS A 104 -0.79 -5.86 16.59
C LYS A 104 -1.35 -4.46 16.36
N VAL A 105 -2.53 -4.20 16.92
CA VAL A 105 -3.12 -2.86 16.92
C VAL A 105 -2.49 -2.04 18.05
N GLY A 106 -2.13 -0.80 17.74
CA GLY A 106 -1.59 0.16 18.69
C GLY A 106 -1.67 1.57 18.14
N TYR A 107 -0.75 2.42 18.58
CA TYR A 107 -0.79 3.85 18.32
C TYR A 107 0.47 4.30 17.59
N GLN A 108 0.37 5.29 16.69
CA GLN A 108 1.54 6.05 16.26
C GLN A 108 1.69 7.29 17.12
N VAL A 109 2.87 7.48 17.68
CA VAL A 109 3.16 8.61 18.57
C VAL A 109 3.68 9.76 17.74
N VAL A 110 2.93 10.86 17.68
CA VAL A 110 3.31 12.07 16.97
C VAL A 110 3.54 13.18 17.97
N THR A 111 4.77 13.68 18.02
CA THR A 111 5.16 14.76 18.94
C THR A 111 5.55 15.99 18.12
N PRO A 112 4.98 17.17 18.44
CA PRO A 112 5.40 18.41 17.82
C PRO A 112 6.83 18.79 18.22
N PHE A 113 7.60 19.25 17.25
CA PHE A 113 8.95 19.75 17.40
C PHE A 113 9.00 21.21 16.96
N GLN A 114 9.44 22.09 17.85
CA GLN A 114 9.62 23.51 17.55
C GLN A 114 11.07 23.78 17.17
N LEU A 115 11.27 24.27 15.95
CA LEU A 115 12.56 24.71 15.45
C LEU A 115 12.99 26.04 16.10
N LYS A 116 14.27 26.38 15.97
CA LYS A 116 14.85 27.63 16.51
C LYS A 116 14.19 28.90 15.98
N ASP A 117 13.63 28.86 14.77
CA ASP A 117 12.91 29.98 14.14
C ASP A 117 11.43 30.05 14.56
N GLY A 118 10.98 29.15 15.44
CA GLY A 118 9.60 29.07 15.91
C GLY A 118 8.69 28.18 15.05
N THR A 119 9.17 27.67 13.92
CA THR A 119 8.41 26.76 13.04
C THR A 119 8.07 25.47 13.77
N ILE A 120 6.81 25.02 13.65
CA ILE A 120 6.34 23.75 14.22
C ILE A 120 6.36 22.65 13.16
N LEU A 121 6.98 21.53 13.47
CA LEU A 121 6.94 20.30 12.69
C LEU A 121 6.23 19.21 13.49
N LEU A 122 5.51 18.31 12.80
CA LEU A 122 4.99 17.10 13.43
C LEU A 122 5.92 15.93 13.14
N VAL A 123 6.52 15.39 14.20
CA VAL A 123 7.42 14.24 14.09
C VAL A 123 6.70 12.99 14.54
N ASN A 124 6.50 12.05 13.64
CA ASN A 124 6.07 10.70 14.00
C ASN A 124 7.28 9.92 14.53
N ARG A 125 7.26 9.61 15.83
CA ARG A 125 8.38 9.00 16.55
C ARG A 125 8.40 7.47 16.44
N GLY A 126 7.29 6.86 16.06
CA GLY A 126 7.19 5.41 16.09
C GLY A 126 5.79 4.89 16.36
N TRP A 127 5.70 3.57 16.36
CA TRP A 127 4.54 2.82 16.83
C TRP A 127 4.71 2.41 18.29
N TRP A 128 3.63 2.46 19.05
CA TRP A 128 3.53 2.12 20.45
C TRP A 128 2.40 1.12 20.67
N ALA A 129 2.67 0.04 21.42
CA ALA A 129 1.72 -1.04 21.64
C ALA A 129 0.56 -0.71 22.59
N GLY A 130 0.63 0.41 23.33
CA GLY A 130 -0.38 0.71 24.35
C GLY A 130 -0.30 -0.19 25.58
N ASN A 131 0.86 -0.80 25.84
CA ASN A 131 1.09 -1.73 26.96
C ASN A 131 1.42 -1.04 28.30
N GLU A 132 1.74 0.26 28.26
CA GLU A 132 2.02 1.10 29.42
C GLU A 132 0.99 2.24 29.50
N SER A 133 1.03 3.05 30.57
CA SER A 133 0.09 4.18 30.72
C SER A 133 0.32 5.31 29.69
N ALA A 134 1.55 5.47 29.20
CA ALA A 134 1.92 6.46 28.20
C ALA A 134 3.22 6.04 27.48
N PRO A 135 3.45 6.49 26.24
CA PRO A 135 4.74 6.30 25.59
C PRO A 135 5.84 7.14 26.26
N PRO A 136 7.11 6.79 26.07
CA PRO A 136 8.23 7.54 26.62
C PRO A 136 8.31 8.93 26.00
N ALA A 137 8.60 9.94 26.82
CA ALA A 137 8.76 11.32 26.37
C ALA A 137 10.00 11.47 25.47
N ALA A 138 9.91 12.32 24.44
CA ALA A 138 10.99 12.59 23.52
C ALA A 138 12.12 13.37 24.20
N LYS A 139 13.36 12.89 24.08
CA LYS A 139 14.54 13.50 24.72
C LYS A 139 15.63 13.90 23.73
N ASN A 140 15.93 13.02 22.78
CA ASN A 140 17.04 13.22 21.85
C ASN A 140 16.61 14.04 20.64
N LEU A 141 17.54 14.78 20.04
CA LEU A 141 17.29 15.45 18.76
C LEU A 141 17.04 14.38 17.69
N PRO A 142 15.92 14.44 16.96
CA PRO A 142 15.59 13.41 16.01
C PRO A 142 16.34 13.63 14.69
N ARG A 143 16.84 12.54 14.12
CA ARG A 143 17.04 12.46 12.67
C ARG A 143 15.74 12.01 12.03
N VAL A 144 15.24 12.79 11.09
CA VAL A 144 13.92 12.58 10.51
C VAL A 144 13.99 12.45 9.01
N VAL A 145 12.99 11.78 8.44
CA VAL A 145 12.77 11.68 7.00
C VAL A 145 11.56 12.54 6.66
N ALA A 146 11.71 13.44 5.69
CA ALA A 146 10.60 14.22 5.15
C ALA A 146 9.59 13.29 4.46
N GLN A 147 8.30 13.46 4.75
CA GLN A 147 7.24 12.69 4.13
C GLN A 147 6.06 13.58 3.76
N ALA A 148 5.29 13.13 2.78
CA ALA A 148 3.99 13.73 2.51
C ALA A 148 3.09 13.64 3.75
N TRP A 149 2.22 14.63 3.91
CA TRP A 149 1.14 14.56 4.88
C TRP A 149 0.30 13.30 4.64
N PRO A 150 0.04 12.49 5.69
CA PRO A 150 -0.79 11.31 5.52
C PRO A 150 -2.21 11.75 5.15
N ARG A 151 -2.79 11.08 4.16
CA ARG A 151 -4.15 11.35 3.69
C ARG A 151 -5.07 10.25 4.20
N TYR A 152 -6.16 10.65 4.84
CA TYR A 152 -7.15 9.73 5.39
C TYR A 152 -8.50 9.95 4.71
N LEU A 153 -9.24 8.86 4.50
CA LEU A 153 -10.63 8.94 4.11
C LEU A 153 -11.48 8.98 5.39
N GLU A 154 -12.13 10.11 5.66
CA GLU A 154 -13.06 10.25 6.78
C GLU A 154 -14.49 10.02 6.28
N LEU A 155 -15.15 8.98 6.79
CA LEU A 155 -16.55 8.67 6.46
C LEU A 155 -17.55 9.39 7.39
N GLY A 156 -17.05 10.13 8.37
CA GLY A 156 -17.82 10.85 9.39
C GLY A 156 -16.91 11.66 10.30
N ALA A 157 -17.50 12.34 11.30
CA ALA A 157 -16.73 13.09 12.28
C ALA A 157 -15.79 12.15 13.06
N ALA A 158 -14.50 12.49 13.10
CA ALA A 158 -13.49 11.80 13.89
C ALA A 158 -13.32 12.51 15.24
N PRO A 159 -13.96 12.02 16.32
CA PRO A 159 -13.87 12.67 17.64
C PRO A 159 -12.43 12.63 18.16
N ILE A 160 -12.00 13.74 18.75
CA ILE A 160 -10.73 13.83 19.47
C ILE A 160 -11.01 13.54 20.94
N ASN A 161 -10.34 12.53 21.48
CA ASN A 161 -10.46 12.15 22.88
C ASN A 161 -9.15 12.45 23.61
N GLY A 162 -9.06 13.64 24.21
CA GLY A 162 -7.85 14.09 24.88
C GLY A 162 -6.68 14.16 23.90
N ARG A 163 -5.70 13.25 24.04
CA ARG A 163 -4.51 13.13 23.17
C ARG A 163 -4.67 12.09 22.06
N VAL A 164 -5.77 11.35 22.01
CA VAL A 164 -6.00 10.29 21.04
C VAL A 164 -6.72 10.86 19.81
N PHE A 165 -6.10 10.69 18.66
CA PHE A 165 -6.56 11.16 17.36
C PHE A 165 -6.78 9.96 16.44
N GLN A 166 -7.89 9.91 15.72
CA GLN A 166 -8.08 8.86 14.71
C GLN A 166 -7.26 9.16 13.45
N ASN A 167 -7.36 10.40 12.97
CA ASN A 167 -6.68 10.88 11.77
C ASN A 167 -5.91 12.15 12.08
N LEU A 168 -4.74 12.28 11.45
CA LEU A 168 -3.92 13.47 11.55
C LEU A 168 -4.39 14.49 10.50
N ASP A 169 -4.82 15.65 10.97
CA ASP A 169 -5.03 16.85 10.16
C ASP A 169 -4.27 18.02 10.78
N PRO A 170 -3.43 18.75 10.02
CA PRO A 170 -2.59 19.81 10.57
C PRO A 170 -3.39 20.97 11.16
N GLY A 171 -4.53 21.32 10.56
CA GLY A 171 -5.39 22.39 11.06
C GLY A 171 -6.12 22.00 12.35
N ARG A 172 -6.63 20.76 12.40
CA ARG A 172 -7.27 20.18 13.59
C ARG A 172 -6.28 20.07 14.75
N PHE A 173 -5.05 19.64 14.47
CA PHE A 173 -3.98 19.60 15.46
C PHE A 173 -3.64 21.01 15.98
N ALA A 174 -3.43 21.99 15.08
CA ALA A 174 -3.12 23.36 15.45
C ALA A 174 -4.19 23.97 16.36
N ALA A 175 -5.48 23.75 16.04
CA ALA A 175 -6.61 24.21 16.83
C ALA A 175 -6.66 23.53 18.22
N TRP A 176 -6.38 22.24 18.31
CA TRP A 176 -6.36 21.50 19.57
C TRP A 176 -5.19 21.92 20.49
N ALA A 177 -4.00 22.09 19.92
CA ALA A 177 -2.79 22.44 20.66
C ALA A 177 -2.65 23.95 20.94
N TYR A 178 -3.50 24.80 20.35
CA TYR A 178 -3.34 26.26 20.32
C TYR A 178 -1.95 26.69 19.81
N LEU A 179 -1.46 26.00 18.78
CA LEU A 179 -0.17 26.24 18.15
C LEU A 179 -0.33 26.79 16.72
N PRO A 180 0.72 27.41 16.16
CA PRO A 180 0.77 27.72 14.73
C PRO A 180 0.57 26.46 13.87
N LEU A 181 0.09 26.66 12.64
CA LEU A 181 -0.09 25.56 11.68
C LEU A 181 1.26 24.86 11.44
N PRO A 182 1.36 23.54 11.65
CA PRO A 182 2.60 22.83 11.41
C PRO A 182 3.01 22.90 9.93
N ALA A 183 4.30 23.16 9.67
CA ALA A 183 4.80 23.37 8.32
C ALA A 183 5.01 22.05 7.56
N ALA A 184 5.40 20.97 8.25
CA ALA A 184 5.60 19.66 7.64
C ALA A 184 5.37 18.51 8.61
N TYR A 185 5.15 17.34 8.00
CA TYR A 185 5.13 16.04 8.67
C TYR A 185 6.41 15.28 8.35
N VAL A 186 7.05 14.75 9.38
CA VAL A 186 8.32 14.02 9.25
C VAL A 186 8.29 12.78 10.13
N THR A 187 9.02 11.75 9.74
CA THR A 187 9.08 10.49 10.49
C THR A 187 10.47 10.30 11.06
N ALA A 188 10.57 9.99 12.36
CA ALA A 188 11.83 9.70 13.02
C ALA A 188 12.47 8.45 12.39
N ARG A 189 13.75 8.57 12.00
CA ARG A 189 14.53 7.45 11.48
C ARG A 189 15.07 6.58 12.61
N ASP A 190 15.56 7.23 13.65
CA ASP A 190 16.09 6.55 14.82
C ASP A 190 14.91 6.17 15.73
N GLY A 191 14.75 4.88 15.97
CA GLY A 191 13.77 4.40 16.96
C GLY A 191 14.16 4.85 18.35
N GLU A 192 13.17 5.27 19.13
CA GLU A 192 13.37 5.55 20.55
C GLU A 192 13.07 4.30 21.40
N PRO A 193 13.77 4.08 22.52
CA PRO A 193 13.45 2.98 23.43
C PRO A 193 11.97 3.02 23.82
N GLY A 194 11.27 1.90 23.71
CA GLY A 194 9.82 1.81 23.97
C GLY A 194 8.91 2.13 22.79
N LEU A 195 9.47 2.57 21.65
CA LEU A 195 8.78 2.76 20.39
C LEU A 195 9.38 1.85 19.30
N THR A 196 8.52 1.27 18.47
CA THR A 196 8.94 0.59 17.26
C THR A 196 9.12 1.64 16.17
N ALA A 197 10.33 1.75 15.62
CA ALA A 197 10.60 2.67 14.53
C ALA A 197 9.66 2.37 13.35
N LEU A 198 9.02 3.41 12.82
CA LEU A 198 8.29 3.28 11.57
C LEU A 198 9.31 3.12 10.46
N THR A 199 9.46 1.89 9.99
CA THR A 199 10.01 1.70 8.67
C THR A 199 9.01 2.35 7.73
N SER A 200 9.38 3.49 7.13
CA SER A 200 8.68 4.10 5.99
C SER A 200 8.07 2.98 5.18
N GLU A 201 6.75 2.79 5.28
CA GLU A 201 6.07 1.56 4.90
C GLU A 201 6.61 1.14 3.54
N ARG A 202 7.35 0.02 3.44
CA ARG A 202 7.58 -0.60 2.15
C ARG A 202 6.22 -1.15 1.77
N PRO A 203 5.45 -0.48 0.89
CA PRO A 203 4.09 -0.89 0.58
C PRO A 203 4.24 -2.12 -0.33
N PHE A 204 4.34 -3.29 0.29
CA PHE A 204 4.66 -4.60 -0.28
C PHE A 204 5.95 -4.63 -1.12
N GLY A 205 6.81 -5.63 -0.89
CA GLY A 205 8.04 -5.69 -1.65
C GLY A 205 7.81 -6.12 -3.11
N VAL A 206 8.80 -5.79 -3.93
CA VAL A 206 8.85 -6.09 -5.38
C VAL A 206 8.60 -7.58 -5.63
N GLU A 207 9.00 -8.45 -4.71
CA GLU A 207 8.83 -9.90 -4.75
C GLU A 207 7.39 -10.35 -4.94
N ARG A 208 6.40 -9.62 -4.42
CA ARG A 208 4.99 -9.98 -4.59
C ARG A 208 4.57 -9.83 -6.05
N HIS A 209 4.97 -8.73 -6.69
CA HIS A 209 4.69 -8.49 -8.10
C HIS A 209 5.39 -9.53 -8.97
N LEU A 210 6.62 -9.93 -8.63
CA LEU A 210 7.34 -11.00 -9.31
C LEU A 210 6.65 -12.37 -9.13
N GLY A 211 6.18 -12.70 -7.93
CA GLY A 211 5.43 -13.93 -7.66
C GLY A 211 4.12 -14.03 -8.46
N TYR A 212 3.39 -12.93 -8.57
CA TYR A 212 2.21 -12.87 -9.44
C TYR A 212 2.57 -12.94 -10.92
N ALA A 213 3.63 -12.26 -11.36
CA ALA A 213 4.10 -12.36 -12.75
C ALA A 213 4.43 -13.82 -13.11
N LEU A 214 5.11 -14.55 -12.23
CA LEU A 214 5.38 -15.98 -12.40
C LEU A 214 4.09 -16.79 -12.48
N THR A 215 3.12 -16.52 -11.61
CA THR A 215 1.81 -17.20 -11.62
C THR A 215 1.11 -17.01 -12.98
N TRP A 216 1.08 -15.77 -13.49
CA TRP A 216 0.49 -15.47 -14.79
C TRP A 216 1.25 -16.09 -15.95
N ALA A 217 2.59 -16.12 -15.89
CA ALA A 217 3.42 -16.79 -16.89
C ALA A 217 3.15 -18.30 -16.93
N LEU A 218 3.06 -18.97 -15.78
CA LEU A 218 2.75 -20.39 -15.70
C LEU A 218 1.36 -20.71 -16.24
N LEU A 219 0.35 -19.87 -15.95
CA LEU A 219 -0.99 -20.00 -16.51
C LEU A 219 -1.00 -19.81 -18.03
N ALA A 220 -0.23 -18.85 -18.55
CA ALA A 220 -0.09 -18.64 -19.99
C ALA A 220 0.55 -19.85 -20.68
N ILE A 221 1.61 -20.42 -20.09
CA ILE A 221 2.29 -21.63 -20.58
C ILE A 221 1.34 -22.83 -20.57
N PHE A 222 0.63 -23.05 -19.46
CA PHE A 222 -0.33 -24.14 -19.34
C PHE A 222 -1.49 -24.00 -20.33
N GLY A 223 -2.06 -22.80 -20.47
CA GLY A 223 -3.09 -22.51 -21.46
C GLY A 223 -2.60 -22.77 -22.89
N SER A 224 -1.39 -22.33 -23.22
CA SER A 224 -0.76 -22.56 -24.53
C SER A 224 -0.53 -24.05 -24.82
N TYR A 225 -0.13 -24.81 -23.80
CA TYR A 225 -0.03 -26.27 -23.89
C TYR A 225 -1.38 -26.93 -24.18
N LEU A 226 -2.44 -26.56 -23.45
CA LEU A 226 -3.79 -27.06 -23.70
C LEU A 226 -4.30 -26.68 -25.09
N PHE A 227 -4.03 -25.43 -25.52
CA PHE A 227 -4.39 -24.96 -26.85
C PHE A 227 -3.73 -25.84 -27.93
N ARG A 228 -2.41 -26.07 -27.81
CA ARG A 228 -1.68 -26.95 -28.73
C ARG A 228 -2.23 -28.38 -28.71
N ARG A 229 -2.43 -28.96 -27.53
CA ARG A 229 -2.87 -30.35 -27.36
C ARG A 229 -4.25 -30.62 -27.94
N PHE A 230 -5.21 -29.73 -27.73
CA PHE A 230 -6.61 -29.97 -28.10
C PHE A 230 -6.99 -29.36 -29.45
N TYR A 231 -6.33 -28.28 -29.89
CA TYR A 231 -6.73 -27.53 -31.08
C TYR A 231 -5.73 -27.60 -32.24
N LEU A 232 -4.44 -27.92 -32.01
CA LEU A 232 -3.44 -28.03 -33.08
C LEU A 232 -3.10 -29.48 -33.46
N HIS A 233 -3.34 -30.47 -32.59
CA HIS A 233 -3.01 -31.89 -32.84
C HIS A 233 -4.16 -32.73 -33.45
N LYS A 234 -4.99 -32.12 -34.30
CA LYS A 234 -6.04 -32.81 -35.10
C LYS A 234 -5.80 -32.72 -36.61
N VAL A 235 -4.54 -32.77 -37.02
CA VAL A 235 -4.09 -33.07 -38.39
C VAL A 235 -3.21 -34.30 -38.29
#